data_AF-A0AAV8UXP4-F1
#
_entry.id   AF-A0AAV8UXP4-F1
#
_cell.length_a   1.000
_cell.length_b   1.000
_cell.length_c   1.000
_cell.angle_alpha   90.00
_cell.angle_beta   90.00
_cell.angle_gamma   90.00
#
_symmetry.space_group_name_H-M   'P 1'
#
loop_
_entity.id
_entity.type
_entity.pdbx_description
1 polymer ?
#
loop_
_entity_poly.entity_id
_entity_poly.type
_entity_poly.pdbx_seq_one_letter_code
_entity_poly.pdbx_strand_id
1 'polypeptide(L)'
;MAFVGVCSSVSVRRSSGGRVDRRRRCVLKAASPVSEGNAQAVSEGNAQVVSEENTQGDVEELPVEVAAEGIQDVTVELVGDSPFTRNLNVSPMPRSERQHYINEVTNAIAARVDDVLSGKVENNLISVTMLLPELNTSLDIYDRRFLLSLAWEIVIEMVKARGLTVKVMTQCPTKFGGLPLSVAGLRRHFEGDRELSRESWGEAMDRVRTGDIDAVAVAEDDDVFLVLAPTNIVSAPVIEDCIGLAKKVDGKRPIITLNARLDEVPSHSGVMQVQGRKERLDFVKSFYVASYLRCLYPIGRNFPLVGALRRHYPGKWEVWLHKQTEKDGDEDFRLIGEFDDMPTSGQIGDAIKVERFRSSPAPEGLPASFSLGIMAAMVVLFWLINR
;
A
#
# COMPACT_ATOMS: atom_id res chain seq x y z
N MET A 1 -32.19 60.58 2.50
CA MET A 1 -33.29 61.56 2.46
C MET A 1 -34.60 60.80 2.63
N ALA A 2 -35.51 61.41 3.37
CA ALA A 2 -36.69 60.87 4.06
C ALA A 2 -37.67 59.98 3.26
N PHE A 3 -38.24 58.99 4.00
CA PHE A 3 -39.67 58.62 4.10
C PHE A 3 -40.38 58.10 2.82
N VAL A 4 -41.47 57.33 2.81
CA VAL A 4 -42.30 56.51 3.71
C VAL A 4 -43.37 55.86 2.81
N GLY A 5 -44.02 54.78 3.25
CA GLY A 5 -45.33 54.35 2.73
C GLY A 5 -45.40 52.83 2.53
N VAL A 6 -45.80 52.01 3.50
CA VAL A 6 -47.17 51.74 4.02
C VAL A 6 -48.04 50.92 3.06
N CYS A 7 -48.30 49.68 3.50
CA CYS A 7 -49.48 48.81 3.39
C CYS A 7 -50.37 48.84 2.13
N SER A 8 -50.71 47.64 1.62
CA SER A 8 -52.02 47.03 1.91
C SER A 8 -52.11 45.57 1.46
N SER A 9 -52.71 44.77 2.34
CA SER A 9 -53.06 43.36 2.23
C SER A 9 -54.40 43.14 1.53
N VAL A 10 -54.55 42.05 0.76
CA VAL A 10 -55.83 41.32 0.63
C VAL A 10 -55.53 39.82 0.62
N SER A 11 -56.35 39.09 1.36
CA SER A 11 -56.26 37.68 1.75
C SER A 11 -57.50 36.92 1.23
N VAL A 12 -57.46 35.58 1.37
CA VAL A 12 -58.58 34.62 1.38
C VAL A 12 -58.91 34.01 -0.01
N ARG A 13 -59.02 32.69 -0.28
CA ARG A 13 -59.23 31.46 0.52
C ARG A 13 -58.70 30.20 -0.19
N ARG A 14 -58.55 29.13 0.61
CA ARG A 14 -58.02 27.77 0.37
C ARG A 14 -58.84 26.84 -0.54
N SER A 15 -58.17 25.87 -1.15
CA SER A 15 -58.47 24.41 -1.05
C SER A 15 -57.26 23.60 -1.54
N SER A 16 -56.52 22.93 -0.65
CA SER A 16 -56.53 21.46 -0.42
C SER A 16 -55.60 20.66 -1.37
N GLY A 17 -54.68 19.90 -0.78
CA GLY A 17 -53.96 18.81 -1.45
C GLY A 17 -52.45 18.99 -1.49
N GLY A 18 -51.76 18.62 -0.40
CA GLY A 18 -50.30 18.67 -0.32
C GLY A 18 -49.62 17.48 -0.99
N ARG A 19 -48.59 17.77 -1.78
CA ARG A 19 -47.43 16.89 -1.98
C ARG A 19 -46.21 17.81 -2.19
N VAL A 20 -45.27 17.76 -1.25
CA VAL A 20 -44.06 18.59 -1.24
C VAL A 20 -42.99 17.84 -2.02
N ASP A 21 -42.62 18.38 -3.18
CA ASP A 21 -41.41 18.01 -3.90
C ASP A 21 -40.46 19.22 -3.84
N ARG A 22 -39.33 19.07 -3.14
CA ARG A 22 -38.32 20.13 -2.96
C ARG A 22 -37.11 19.83 -3.86
N ARG A 23 -37.14 20.37 -5.09
CA ARG A 23 -35.91 20.69 -5.84
C ARG A 23 -35.42 22.07 -5.42
N ARG A 24 -34.22 22.15 -4.81
CA ARG A 24 -33.46 23.41 -4.75
C ARG A 24 -32.39 23.42 -5.84
N ARG A 25 -32.35 24.58 -6.47
CA ARG A 25 -31.67 24.96 -7.72
C ARG A 25 -30.30 25.55 -7.34
N CYS A 26 -29.24 25.11 -8.03
CA CYS A 26 -27.94 25.76 -8.00
C CYS A 26 -28.01 27.16 -8.63
N VAL A 27 -27.25 28.09 -8.07
CA VAL A 27 -27.05 29.47 -8.52
C VAL A 27 -25.79 29.50 -9.37
N LEU A 28 -25.90 29.96 -10.63
CA LEU A 28 -24.76 30.36 -11.45
C LEU A 28 -24.80 31.88 -11.64
N LYS A 29 -23.70 32.54 -11.29
CA LYS A 29 -23.45 33.97 -11.47
C LYS A 29 -22.92 34.22 -12.87
N ALA A 30 -23.47 35.24 -13.53
CA ALA A 30 -23.03 35.75 -14.82
C ALA A 30 -21.83 36.69 -14.69
N ALA A 31 -20.98 36.73 -15.73
CA ALA A 31 -20.06 37.82 -16.03
C ALA A 31 -20.18 38.16 -17.54
N SER A 32 -20.14 39.46 -17.82
CA SER A 32 -20.49 40.15 -19.08
C SER A 32 -19.34 40.19 -20.13
N PRO A 33 -19.63 40.62 -21.39
CA PRO A 33 -18.91 40.24 -22.61
C PRO A 33 -17.97 41.34 -23.14
N VAL A 34 -17.15 41.06 -24.17
CA VAL A 34 -16.73 42.01 -25.25
C VAL A 34 -16.04 41.30 -26.45
N SER A 35 -16.43 41.78 -27.64
CA SER A 35 -15.78 41.86 -28.98
C SER A 35 -15.69 40.68 -29.95
N GLU A 36 -16.08 41.02 -31.19
CA GLU A 36 -16.24 40.28 -32.45
C GLU A 36 -14.92 40.02 -33.19
N GLY A 37 -14.90 39.01 -34.07
CA GLY A 37 -13.88 38.88 -35.11
C GLY A 37 -13.80 37.53 -35.83
N ASN A 38 -14.40 37.49 -37.02
CA ASN A 38 -14.20 36.57 -38.16
C ASN A 38 -14.65 35.10 -38.10
N ALA A 39 -15.65 34.83 -38.94
CA ALA A 39 -16.10 33.54 -39.40
C ALA A 39 -15.23 33.01 -40.56
N GLN A 40 -14.92 31.72 -40.53
CA GLN A 40 -14.71 30.91 -41.73
C GLN A 40 -15.20 29.48 -41.43
N ALA A 41 -16.19 29.06 -42.23
CA ALA A 41 -16.89 27.79 -42.11
C ALA A 41 -16.12 26.66 -42.80
N VAL A 42 -15.98 25.49 -42.16
CA VAL A 42 -15.82 24.21 -42.86
C VAL A 42 -16.46 23.05 -42.06
N SER A 43 -17.43 22.43 -42.73
CA SER A 43 -17.97 21.07 -42.64
C SER A 43 -18.50 20.48 -41.32
N GLU A 44 -19.79 20.20 -41.38
CA GLU A 44 -20.62 19.35 -40.53
C GLU A 44 -20.07 17.91 -40.44
N GLY A 45 -20.01 17.39 -39.22
CA GLY A 45 -19.79 15.98 -38.92
C GLY A 45 -20.55 15.63 -37.65
N ASN A 46 -21.58 14.79 -37.79
CA ASN A 46 -22.52 14.31 -36.78
C ASN A 46 -21.89 14.06 -35.38
N ALA A 47 -22.25 14.89 -34.41
CA ALA A 47 -22.13 14.56 -32.98
C ALA A 47 -23.52 14.13 -32.48
N GLN A 48 -23.74 12.81 -32.45
CA GLN A 48 -24.92 12.22 -31.85
C GLN A 48 -24.74 12.29 -30.33
N VAL A 49 -25.53 13.16 -29.69
CA VAL A 49 -25.65 13.25 -28.24
C VAL A 49 -26.38 12.00 -27.75
N VAL A 50 -25.62 11.00 -27.33
CA VAL A 50 -26.14 9.91 -26.50
C VAL A 50 -26.06 10.39 -25.06
N SER A 51 -27.23 10.60 -24.48
CA SER A 51 -27.40 10.84 -23.05
C SER A 51 -27.14 9.51 -22.33
N GLU A 52 -25.96 9.35 -21.75
CA GLU A 52 -25.74 8.26 -20.80
C GLU A 52 -26.39 8.65 -19.47
N GLU A 53 -27.54 8.02 -19.23
CA GLU A 53 -28.17 7.89 -17.92
C GLU A 53 -27.14 7.36 -16.92
N ASN A 54 -26.73 8.25 -16.02
CA ASN A 54 -25.86 7.94 -14.90
C ASN A 54 -26.61 7.00 -13.95
N THR A 55 -26.52 5.68 -14.20
CA THR A 55 -27.07 4.66 -13.33
C THR A 55 -26.12 4.54 -12.15
N GLN A 56 -26.31 5.41 -11.17
CA GLN A 56 -25.67 5.32 -9.87
C GLN A 56 -26.30 4.12 -9.16
N GLY A 57 -25.77 2.93 -9.47
CA GLY A 57 -26.04 1.72 -8.72
C GLY A 57 -25.43 1.90 -7.34
N ASP A 58 -26.28 2.03 -6.33
CA ASP A 58 -25.93 1.83 -4.93
C ASP A 58 -25.38 0.40 -4.79
N VAL A 59 -24.07 0.24 -4.99
CA VAL A 59 -23.37 -0.94 -4.49
C VAL A 59 -23.35 -0.75 -2.98
N GLU A 60 -24.23 -1.48 -2.30
CA GLU A 60 -24.20 -1.65 -0.86
C GLU A 60 -22.84 -2.28 -0.51
N GLU A 61 -21.83 -1.42 -0.31
CA GLU A 61 -20.50 -1.82 0.14
C GLU A 61 -20.65 -2.37 1.54
N LEU A 62 -20.63 -3.70 1.66
CA LEU A 62 -20.55 -4.36 2.95
C LEU A 62 -19.35 -3.79 3.72
N PRO A 63 -19.54 -3.35 4.98
CA PRO A 63 -18.44 -2.86 5.80
C PRO A 63 -17.35 -3.94 5.90
N VAL A 64 -16.10 -3.52 6.12
CA VAL A 64 -15.12 -4.46 6.67
C VAL A 64 -15.74 -4.91 7.99
N GLU A 65 -16.18 -6.17 8.07
CA GLU A 65 -16.58 -6.75 9.33
C GLU A 65 -15.34 -6.72 10.23
N VAL A 66 -15.20 -5.64 10.99
CA VAL A 66 -14.37 -5.59 12.18
C VAL A 66 -15.13 -6.43 13.20
N ALA A 67 -15.14 -7.74 12.96
CA ALA A 67 -15.80 -8.70 13.80
C ALA A 67 -14.98 -8.77 15.09
N ALA A 68 -15.54 -8.14 16.11
CA ALA A 68 -15.19 -8.31 17.50
C ALA A 68 -15.54 -9.73 18.03
N GLU A 69 -15.62 -10.74 17.17
CA GLU A 69 -15.91 -12.12 17.53
C GLU A 69 -14.98 -13.06 16.77
N GLY A 70 -14.40 -14.00 17.52
CA GLY A 70 -13.20 -14.75 17.16
C GLY A 70 -13.15 -15.25 15.72
N ILE A 71 -12.10 -14.82 15.01
CA ILE A 71 -11.59 -15.56 13.86
C ILE A 71 -11.29 -16.96 14.39
N GLN A 72 -12.05 -17.97 13.93
CA GLN A 72 -11.65 -19.36 14.14
C GLN A 72 -10.20 -19.47 13.67
N ASP A 73 -9.31 -20.02 14.49
CA ASP A 73 -7.93 -20.34 14.10
C ASP A 73 -7.97 -21.34 12.93
N VAL A 74 -8.20 -20.82 11.73
CA VAL A 74 -8.09 -21.59 10.50
C VAL A 74 -6.61 -21.75 10.27
N THR A 75 -6.10 -22.91 10.68
CA THR A 75 -4.72 -23.30 10.38
C THR A 75 -4.55 -23.31 8.87
N VAL A 76 -3.70 -22.45 8.37
CA VAL A 76 -3.37 -22.38 6.95
C VAL A 76 -2.34 -23.45 6.63
N GLU A 77 -2.56 -24.21 5.56
CA GLU A 77 -1.59 -25.18 5.07
C GLU A 77 -0.45 -24.45 4.34
N LEU A 78 0.75 -24.59 4.88
CA LEU A 78 1.97 -24.07 4.26
C LEU A 78 2.52 -25.09 3.24
N VAL A 79 3.26 -24.58 2.26
CA VAL A 79 3.92 -25.40 1.26
C VAL A 79 5.21 -25.97 1.86
N GLY A 80 5.18 -27.26 2.24
CA GLY A 80 6.30 -27.94 2.87
C GLY A 80 6.75 -27.22 4.15
N ASP A 81 8.07 -27.01 4.28
CA ASP A 81 8.67 -26.28 5.41
C ASP A 81 8.81 -24.76 5.13
N SER A 82 8.20 -24.26 4.04
CA SER A 82 8.30 -22.85 3.67
C SER A 82 7.31 -21.97 4.44
N PRO A 83 7.56 -20.66 4.55
CA PRO A 83 6.62 -19.72 5.17
C PRO A 83 5.44 -19.35 4.24
N PHE A 84 5.36 -19.94 3.04
CA PHE A 84 4.37 -19.55 2.04
C PHE A 84 3.21 -20.52 1.94
N THR A 85 2.08 -19.95 1.59
CA THR A 85 0.85 -20.64 1.26
C THR A 85 0.80 -20.96 -0.24
N ARG A 86 -0.01 -21.95 -0.62
CA ARG A 86 -0.18 -22.34 -2.04
C ARG A 86 -0.71 -21.18 -2.90
N ASN A 87 -1.60 -20.34 -2.35
CA ASN A 87 -2.21 -19.26 -3.13
C ASN A 87 -1.46 -17.92 -3.04
N LEU A 88 -0.15 -17.92 -2.74
CA LEU A 88 0.70 -16.71 -2.67
C LEU A 88 0.55 -15.78 -3.88
N ASN A 89 0.40 -16.36 -5.08
CA ASN A 89 0.30 -15.63 -6.34
C ASN A 89 -1.13 -15.54 -6.91
N VAL A 90 -2.14 -16.00 -6.16
CA VAL A 90 -3.54 -15.98 -6.63
C VAL A 90 -4.19 -14.66 -6.26
N SER A 91 -5.05 -14.16 -7.16
CA SER A 91 -5.85 -12.96 -6.97
C SER A 91 -7.31 -13.25 -7.37
N PRO A 92 -8.29 -13.15 -6.46
CA PRO A 92 -8.13 -12.76 -5.05
C PRO A 92 -7.54 -13.88 -4.19
N MET A 93 -6.73 -13.52 -3.20
CA MET A 93 -6.18 -14.48 -2.22
C MET A 93 -7.28 -14.90 -1.22
N PRO A 94 -7.34 -16.18 -0.82
CA PRO A 94 -8.24 -16.63 0.25
C PRO A 94 -8.04 -15.84 1.55
N ARG A 95 -9.12 -15.57 2.28
CA ARG A 95 -9.09 -14.73 3.49
C ARG A 95 -8.14 -15.28 4.57
N SER A 96 -8.14 -16.60 4.80
CA SER A 96 -7.27 -17.24 5.80
C SER A 96 -5.79 -17.08 5.44
N GLU A 97 -5.42 -17.28 4.18
CA GLU A 97 -4.05 -17.09 3.69
C GLU A 97 -3.63 -15.61 3.74
N ARG A 98 -4.55 -14.71 3.41
CA ARG A 98 -4.33 -13.27 3.59
C ARG A 98 -4.01 -12.94 5.05
N GLN A 99 -4.79 -13.49 5.99
CA GLN A 99 -4.57 -13.29 7.42
C GLN A 99 -3.23 -13.84 7.88
N HIS A 100 -2.77 -14.98 7.35
CA HIS A 100 -1.44 -15.52 7.64
C HIS A 100 -0.34 -14.49 7.34
N TYR A 101 -0.31 -13.91 6.13
CA TYR A 101 0.68 -12.89 5.79
C TYR A 101 0.51 -11.59 6.60
N ILE A 102 -0.73 -11.19 6.91
CA ILE A 102 -1.01 -10.05 7.79
C ILE A 102 -0.39 -10.29 9.17
N ASN A 103 -0.54 -11.49 9.73
CA ASN A 103 0.00 -11.85 11.05
C ASN A 103 1.53 -11.84 11.04
N GLU A 104 2.17 -12.42 10.01
CA GLU A 104 3.63 -12.40 9.87
C GLU A 104 4.18 -10.97 9.81
N VAL A 105 3.57 -10.12 8.99
CA VAL A 105 3.95 -8.70 8.87
C VAL A 105 3.73 -7.96 10.19
N THR A 106 2.59 -8.18 10.84
CA THR A 106 2.23 -7.50 12.09
C THR A 106 3.18 -7.89 13.22
N ASN A 107 3.52 -9.18 13.35
CA ASN A 107 4.51 -9.66 14.32
C ASN A 107 5.89 -9.03 14.13
N ALA A 108 6.34 -8.89 12.87
CA ALA A 108 7.60 -8.24 12.55
C ALA A 108 7.61 -6.75 12.93
N ILE A 109 6.50 -6.04 12.68
CA ILE A 109 6.32 -4.64 13.05
C ILE A 109 6.31 -4.50 14.57
N ALA A 110 5.53 -5.32 15.26
CA ALA A 110 5.43 -5.39 16.71
C ALA A 110 6.79 -5.52 17.38
N ALA A 111 7.58 -6.53 16.99
CA ALA A 111 8.92 -6.74 17.51
C ALA A 111 9.84 -5.54 17.26
N ARG A 112 9.75 -4.90 16.08
CA ARG A 112 10.55 -3.72 15.77
C ARG A 112 10.12 -2.50 16.60
N VAL A 113 8.82 -2.30 16.80
CA VAL A 113 8.27 -1.23 17.63
C VAL A 113 8.74 -1.37 19.08
N ASP A 114 8.70 -2.58 19.64
CA ASP A 114 9.16 -2.85 21.01
C ASP A 114 10.65 -2.50 21.18
N ASP A 115 11.48 -2.84 20.20
CA ASP A 115 12.90 -2.50 20.21
C ASP A 115 13.15 -0.99 20.11
N VAL A 116 12.33 -0.24 19.34
CA VAL A 116 12.41 1.23 19.27
C VAL A 116 12.00 1.85 20.60
N LEU A 117 10.85 1.44 21.15
CA LEU A 117 10.31 2.01 22.39
C LEU A 117 11.16 1.69 23.62
N SER A 118 11.83 0.54 23.63
CA SER A 118 12.79 0.17 24.68
C SER A 118 14.16 0.86 24.54
N GLY A 119 14.41 1.57 23.44
CA GLY A 119 15.69 2.21 23.15
C GLY A 119 16.79 1.24 22.74
N LYS A 120 16.46 -0.02 22.44
CA LYS A 120 17.42 -1.02 21.93
C LYS A 120 17.93 -0.67 20.53
N VAL A 121 17.13 0.06 19.76
CA VAL A 121 17.49 0.55 18.43
C VAL A 121 17.10 2.03 18.29
N GLU A 122 17.98 2.82 17.67
CA GLU A 122 17.76 4.28 17.55
C GLU A 122 16.87 4.65 16.36
N ASN A 123 16.86 3.85 15.29
CA ASN A 123 16.10 4.17 14.09
C ASN A 123 14.60 3.86 14.27
N ASN A 124 13.80 4.91 14.43
CA ASN A 124 12.35 4.86 14.59
C ASN A 124 11.56 4.90 13.27
N LEU A 125 12.23 5.06 12.12
CA LEU A 125 11.59 5.04 10.80
C LEU A 125 11.53 3.60 10.29
N ILE A 126 10.31 3.07 10.21
CA ILE A 126 10.03 1.67 9.88
C ILE A 126 9.34 1.62 8.52
N SER A 127 9.88 0.82 7.60
CA SER A 127 9.27 0.53 6.31
C SER A 127 8.75 -0.90 6.26
N VAL A 128 7.53 -1.03 5.73
CA VAL A 128 6.84 -2.27 5.46
C VAL A 128 6.42 -2.27 4.01
N THR A 129 6.83 -3.28 3.26
CA THR A 129 6.49 -3.42 1.84
C THR A 129 5.93 -4.81 1.57
N MET A 130 4.74 -4.87 1.01
CA MET A 130 4.05 -6.09 0.61
C MET A 130 3.56 -5.93 -0.82
N LEU A 131 4.30 -6.54 -1.75
CA LEU A 131 4.08 -6.54 -3.18
C LEU A 131 3.55 -7.91 -3.63
N LEU A 132 2.50 -8.36 -2.96
CA LEU A 132 1.63 -9.46 -3.42
C LEU A 132 0.74 -8.98 -4.57
N PRO A 133 0.15 -9.86 -5.39
CA PRO A 133 -0.66 -9.46 -6.54
C PRO A 133 -1.72 -8.40 -6.21
N GLU A 134 -2.43 -8.55 -5.09
CA GLU A 134 -3.48 -7.63 -4.63
C GLU A 134 -2.96 -6.32 -4.01
N LEU A 135 -1.66 -6.19 -3.70
CA LEU A 135 -1.07 -5.02 -3.05
C LEU A 135 0.16 -4.47 -3.79
N ASN A 136 0.33 -4.85 -5.06
CA ASN A 136 1.50 -4.47 -5.83
C ASN A 136 1.41 -3.02 -6.32
N THR A 137 1.91 -2.12 -5.50
CA THR A 137 1.93 -0.69 -5.74
C THR A 137 2.77 -0.27 -6.95
N SER A 138 3.72 -1.12 -7.39
CA SER A 138 4.52 -0.89 -8.60
C SER A 138 3.67 -1.01 -9.87
N LEU A 139 2.58 -1.79 -9.81
CA LEU A 139 1.60 -1.95 -10.87
C LEU A 139 0.35 -1.07 -10.65
N ASP A 140 0.38 -0.19 -9.66
CA ASP A 140 -0.77 0.61 -9.18
C ASP A 140 -1.97 -0.25 -8.74
N ILE A 141 -1.70 -1.45 -8.23
CA ILE A 141 -2.72 -2.36 -7.69
C ILE A 141 -2.80 -2.18 -6.18
N TYR A 142 -4.00 -1.87 -5.69
CA TYR A 142 -4.32 -1.72 -4.28
C TYR A 142 -5.70 -2.29 -3.98
N ASP A 143 -5.75 -3.54 -3.53
CA ASP A 143 -6.94 -4.04 -2.85
C ASP A 143 -7.07 -3.30 -1.51
N ARG A 144 -8.03 -2.37 -1.50
CA ARG A 144 -8.34 -1.52 -0.36
C ARG A 144 -8.67 -2.33 0.88
N ARG A 145 -9.39 -3.44 0.73
CA ARG A 145 -9.84 -4.27 1.86
C ARG A 145 -8.64 -4.97 2.48
N PHE A 146 -7.73 -5.50 1.68
CA PHE A 146 -6.49 -6.10 2.16
C PHE A 146 -5.63 -5.06 2.88
N LEU A 147 -5.39 -3.89 2.28
CA LEU A 147 -4.59 -2.84 2.91
C LEU A 147 -5.18 -2.36 4.25
N LEU A 148 -6.50 -2.15 4.30
CA LEU A 148 -7.19 -1.74 5.53
C LEU A 148 -7.20 -2.86 6.58
N SER A 149 -7.33 -4.13 6.17
CA SER A 149 -7.24 -5.27 7.09
C SER A 149 -5.87 -5.34 7.75
N LEU A 150 -4.79 -5.17 6.98
CA LEU A 150 -3.43 -5.09 7.52
C LEU A 150 -3.27 -3.90 8.48
N ALA A 151 -3.77 -2.72 8.10
CA ALA A 151 -3.71 -1.53 8.94
C ALA A 151 -4.43 -1.74 10.27
N TRP A 152 -5.63 -2.36 10.24
CA TRP A 152 -6.40 -2.67 11.43
C TRP A 152 -5.72 -3.71 12.32
N GLU A 153 -5.10 -4.76 11.76
CA GLU A 153 -4.36 -5.73 12.56
C GLU A 153 -3.20 -5.07 13.31
N ILE A 154 -2.45 -4.19 12.65
CA ILE A 154 -1.39 -3.41 13.29
C ILE A 154 -1.97 -2.52 14.40
N VAL A 155 -3.10 -1.84 14.15
CA VAL A 155 -3.77 -1.02 15.17
C VAL A 155 -4.22 -1.86 16.37
N ILE A 156 -4.81 -3.03 16.13
CA ILE A 156 -5.19 -3.99 17.18
C ILE A 156 -3.97 -4.36 18.02
N GLU A 157 -2.88 -4.74 17.37
CA GLU A 157 -1.66 -5.20 18.04
C GLU A 157 -0.98 -4.07 18.85
N MET A 158 -1.01 -2.83 18.36
CA MET A 158 -0.47 -1.69 19.11
C MET A 158 -1.38 -1.25 20.26
N VAL A 159 -2.70 -1.22 20.05
CA VAL A 159 -3.64 -0.69 21.04
C VAL A 159 -3.99 -1.73 22.09
N LYS A 160 -4.41 -2.94 21.69
CA LYS A 160 -4.92 -3.95 22.62
C LYS A 160 -3.80 -4.70 23.32
N ALA A 161 -2.72 -5.08 22.61
CA ALA A 161 -1.64 -5.83 23.22
C ALA A 161 -0.63 -4.93 23.96
N ARG A 162 -0.38 -3.70 23.46
CA ARG A 162 0.63 -2.78 24.03
C ARG A 162 0.07 -1.56 24.74
N GLY A 163 -1.21 -1.25 24.59
CA GLY A 163 -1.79 -0.06 25.20
C GLY A 163 -1.16 1.23 24.65
N LEU A 164 -0.84 1.28 23.35
CA LEU A 164 -0.28 2.46 22.69
C LEU A 164 -1.37 3.28 22.00
N THR A 165 -1.17 4.59 21.94
CA THR A 165 -1.97 5.51 21.13
C THR A 165 -1.43 5.52 19.69
N VAL A 166 -2.26 5.09 18.75
CA VAL A 166 -1.92 4.99 17.33
C VAL A 166 -2.56 6.11 16.54
N LYS A 167 -1.73 6.85 15.81
CA LYS A 167 -2.14 7.83 14.82
C LYS A 167 -2.05 7.25 13.41
N VAL A 168 -3.19 6.89 12.84
CA VAL A 168 -3.30 6.43 11.46
C VAL A 168 -3.33 7.63 10.52
N MET A 169 -2.32 7.72 9.67
CA MET A 169 -2.09 8.86 8.79
C MET A 169 -2.28 8.47 7.33
N THR A 170 -3.06 9.27 6.62
CA THR A 170 -3.32 9.11 5.19
C THR A 170 -2.97 10.40 4.46
N GLN A 171 -2.69 10.31 3.16
CA GLN A 171 -2.45 11.51 2.35
C GLN A 171 -3.73 12.35 2.24
N CYS A 172 -3.61 13.67 2.36
CA CYS A 172 -4.74 14.58 2.27
C CYS A 172 -5.28 14.63 0.83
N PRO A 173 -6.57 14.32 0.59
CA PRO A 173 -7.13 14.32 -0.77
C PRO A 173 -7.10 15.69 -1.46
N THR A 174 -7.16 16.79 -0.70
CA THR A 174 -7.19 18.15 -1.25
C THR A 174 -5.82 18.63 -1.74
N LYS A 175 -4.72 18.07 -1.22
CA LYS A 175 -3.35 18.37 -1.69
C LYS A 175 -3.08 17.83 -3.11
N PHE A 176 -3.98 17.02 -3.68
CA PHE A 176 -3.84 16.39 -5.01
C PHE A 176 -4.47 17.13 -6.19
N GLY A 177 -5.10 18.29 -5.97
CA GLY A 177 -5.77 19.02 -7.06
C GLY A 177 -6.86 18.21 -7.78
N GLY A 178 -7.42 17.17 -7.14
CA GLY A 178 -8.48 16.33 -7.70
C GLY A 178 -8.02 15.11 -8.51
N LEU A 179 -6.73 14.76 -8.51
CA LEU A 179 -6.25 13.54 -9.17
C LEU A 179 -6.71 12.27 -8.42
N PRO A 180 -7.41 11.32 -9.09
CA PRO A 180 -7.77 10.06 -8.46
C PRO A 180 -6.51 9.23 -8.27
N LEU A 181 -6.15 8.98 -7.01
CA LEU A 181 -5.16 7.98 -6.64
C LEU A 181 -5.86 6.71 -6.18
N SER A 182 -5.18 5.58 -6.39
CA SER A 182 -5.55 4.28 -5.83
C SER A 182 -5.74 4.32 -4.30
N VAL A 183 -5.07 5.25 -3.61
CA VAL A 183 -5.20 5.50 -2.16
C VAL A 183 -6.27 6.52 -1.78
N ALA A 184 -6.98 7.12 -2.75
CA ALA A 184 -8.05 8.07 -2.48
C ALA A 184 -9.22 7.40 -1.75
N GLY A 185 -9.62 7.99 -0.62
CA GLY A 185 -10.73 7.50 0.20
C GLY A 185 -10.34 6.54 1.33
N LEU A 186 -9.07 6.12 1.45
CA LEU A 186 -8.62 5.28 2.58
C LEU A 186 -9.01 5.86 3.93
N ARG A 187 -8.88 7.19 4.08
CA ARG A 187 -9.28 7.90 5.30
C ARG A 187 -10.76 7.68 5.63
N ARG A 188 -11.65 7.88 4.66
CA ARG A 188 -13.09 7.77 4.85
C ARG A 188 -13.49 6.34 5.25
N HIS A 189 -12.90 5.33 4.62
CA HIS A 189 -13.19 3.94 4.97
C HIS A 189 -12.67 3.59 6.36
N PHE A 190 -11.41 3.94 6.67
CA PHE A 190 -10.85 3.68 7.99
C PHE A 190 -11.64 4.40 9.10
N GLU A 191 -12.05 5.66 8.88
CA GLU A 191 -12.91 6.40 9.83
C GLU A 191 -14.29 5.77 9.97
N GLY A 192 -14.86 5.23 8.89
CA GLY A 192 -16.10 4.46 8.92
C GLY A 192 -15.98 3.19 9.75
N ASP A 193 -14.96 2.37 9.50
CA ASP A 193 -14.67 1.15 10.26
C ASP A 193 -14.43 1.47 11.75
N ARG A 194 -13.73 2.57 12.03
CA ARG A 194 -13.44 3.05 13.38
C ARG A 194 -14.73 3.41 14.12
N GLU A 195 -15.65 4.11 13.45
CA GLU A 195 -16.95 4.47 14.03
C GLU A 195 -17.79 3.22 14.32
N LEU A 196 -17.86 2.28 13.37
CA LEU A 196 -18.56 1.00 13.54
C LEU A 196 -17.98 0.16 14.68
N SER A 197 -16.67 0.26 14.91
CA SER A 197 -15.96 -0.50 15.95
C SER A 197 -15.98 0.18 17.32
N ARG A 198 -16.53 1.39 17.46
CA ARG A 198 -16.45 2.16 18.70
C ARG A 198 -17.13 1.45 19.87
N GLU A 199 -18.30 0.86 19.64
CA GLU A 199 -19.04 0.16 20.70
C GLU A 199 -18.27 -1.08 21.19
N SER A 200 -17.73 -1.89 20.27
CA SER A 200 -17.03 -3.13 20.62
C SER A 200 -15.65 -2.89 21.24
N TRP A 201 -15.00 -1.76 20.94
CA TRP A 201 -13.70 -1.41 21.49
C TRP A 201 -13.76 -0.58 22.78
N GLY A 202 -14.88 0.10 23.05
CA GLY A 202 -15.03 0.97 24.22
C GLY A 202 -13.93 2.03 24.31
N GLU A 203 -13.38 2.23 25.51
CA GLU A 203 -12.33 3.24 25.79
C GLU A 203 -11.03 3.00 24.98
N ALA A 204 -10.76 1.76 24.53
CA ALA A 204 -9.60 1.50 23.69
C ALA A 204 -9.66 2.25 22.36
N MET A 205 -10.86 2.60 21.88
CA MET A 205 -11.03 3.35 20.63
C MET A 205 -10.50 4.79 20.71
N ASP A 206 -10.39 5.37 21.91
CA ASP A 206 -9.85 6.73 22.10
C ASP A 206 -8.35 6.81 21.81
N ARG A 207 -7.68 5.66 21.84
CA ARG A 207 -6.27 5.48 21.46
C ARG A 207 -6.07 5.35 19.94
N VAL A 208 -7.14 5.19 19.17
CA VAL A 208 -7.09 5.15 17.70
C VAL A 208 -7.48 6.50 17.14
N ARG A 209 -6.51 7.21 16.54
CA ARG A 209 -6.68 8.55 15.98
C ARG A 209 -6.39 8.55 14.49
N THR A 210 -7.04 9.43 13.75
CA THR A 210 -6.75 9.64 12.32
C THR A 210 -6.15 11.02 12.08
N GLY A 211 -5.44 11.19 10.98
CA GLY A 211 -4.89 12.48 10.57
C GLY A 211 -4.39 12.48 9.14
N ASP A 212 -4.13 13.67 8.62
CA ASP A 212 -3.35 13.82 7.40
C ASP A 212 -1.87 13.59 7.71
N ILE A 213 -1.11 13.16 6.71
CA ILE A 213 0.35 13.15 6.80
C ILE A 213 0.81 14.60 6.81
N ASP A 214 1.04 15.11 8.01
CA ASP A 214 1.48 16.48 8.27
C ASP A 214 2.05 16.57 9.70
N ALA A 215 3.06 17.42 9.89
CA ALA A 215 3.64 17.67 11.21
C ALA A 215 2.64 18.30 12.18
N VAL A 216 1.66 19.08 11.70
CA VAL A 216 0.65 19.71 12.57
C VAL A 216 -0.35 18.72 13.16
N ALA A 217 -0.48 17.53 12.55
CA ALA A 217 -1.42 16.51 13.01
C ALA A 217 -0.89 15.68 14.18
N VAL A 218 0.39 15.86 14.56
CA VAL A 218 1.08 15.10 15.63
C VAL A 218 0.72 15.67 17.00
N ALA A 219 0.10 14.85 17.84
CA ALA A 219 -0.10 15.16 19.26
C ALA A 219 1.11 14.73 20.12
N GLU A 220 1.20 15.28 21.33
CA GLU A 220 2.27 14.95 22.28
C GLU A 220 2.11 13.53 22.86
N ASP A 221 0.87 13.07 22.98
CA ASP A 221 0.48 11.77 23.52
C ASP A 221 0.19 10.71 22.45
N ASP A 222 0.49 10.99 21.17
CA ASP A 222 0.54 9.97 20.13
C ASP A 222 1.84 9.15 20.31
N ASP A 223 1.74 7.82 20.42
CA ASP A 223 2.88 6.92 20.66
C ASP A 223 3.47 6.35 19.35
N VAL A 224 2.60 5.99 18.40
CA VAL A 224 2.99 5.34 17.13
C VAL A 224 2.25 5.97 15.95
N PHE A 225 2.95 6.20 14.84
CA PHE A 225 2.39 6.76 13.62
C PHE A 225 2.34 5.69 12.53
N LEU A 226 1.14 5.38 12.02
CA LEU A 226 0.93 4.42 10.94
C LEU A 226 0.56 5.16 9.66
N VAL A 227 1.51 5.29 8.75
CA VAL A 227 1.37 6.02 7.48
C VAL A 227 0.99 5.04 6.37
N LEU A 228 -0.24 5.17 5.85
CA LEU A 228 -0.79 4.25 4.86
C LEU A 228 -0.48 4.69 3.43
N ALA A 229 0.26 3.84 2.71
CA ALA A 229 0.57 3.95 1.28
C ALA A 229 0.94 5.36 0.79
N PRO A 230 1.86 6.07 1.48
CA PRO A 230 2.21 7.43 1.07
C PRO A 230 2.87 7.39 -0.32
N THR A 231 2.26 8.07 -1.28
CA THR A 231 2.67 8.04 -2.68
C THR A 231 3.09 9.42 -3.17
N ASN A 232 4.31 9.54 -3.69
CA ASN A 232 4.75 10.72 -4.41
C ASN A 232 4.05 10.82 -5.77
N ILE A 233 3.67 12.04 -6.14
CA ILE A 233 3.32 12.39 -7.51
C ILE A 233 4.11 13.61 -7.96
N VAL A 234 4.25 13.80 -9.28
CA VAL A 234 5.08 14.86 -9.87
C VAL A 234 4.69 16.27 -9.38
N SER A 235 3.40 16.56 -9.21
CA SER A 235 2.89 17.90 -8.89
C SER A 235 2.67 18.18 -7.41
N ALA A 236 2.66 17.15 -6.56
CA ALA A 236 2.38 17.25 -5.12
C ALA A 236 3.06 16.08 -4.37
N PRO A 237 4.39 16.13 -4.20
CA PRO A 237 5.13 15.04 -3.56
C PRO A 237 4.90 15.03 -2.04
N VAL A 238 4.40 13.91 -1.51
CA VAL A 238 4.13 13.74 -0.07
C VAL A 238 5.38 13.58 0.77
N ILE A 239 6.52 13.28 0.16
CA ILE A 239 7.78 13.08 0.86
C ILE A 239 8.17 14.28 1.73
N GLU A 240 7.83 15.50 1.35
CA GLU A 240 8.08 16.69 2.17
C GLU A 240 7.27 16.67 3.46
N ASP A 241 5.99 16.28 3.38
CA ASP A 241 5.13 16.09 4.55
C ASP A 241 5.67 14.95 5.45
N CYS A 242 6.17 13.86 4.85
CA CYS A 242 6.77 12.74 5.59
C CYS A 242 8.06 13.15 6.32
N ILE A 243 8.90 13.97 5.69
CA ILE A 243 10.10 14.55 6.31
C ILE A 243 9.69 15.47 7.47
N GLY A 244 8.68 16.31 7.28
CA GLY A 244 8.14 17.19 8.33
C GLY A 244 7.62 16.39 9.53
N LEU A 245 6.85 15.33 9.27
CA LEU A 245 6.38 14.38 10.28
C LEU A 245 7.56 13.78 11.05
N ALA A 246 8.56 13.21 10.36
CA ALA A 246 9.73 12.62 11.01
C ALA A 246 10.49 13.61 11.89
N LYS A 247 10.67 14.87 11.43
CA LYS A 247 11.30 15.94 12.21
C LYS A 247 10.49 16.29 13.47
N LYS A 248 9.15 16.29 13.39
CA LYS A 248 8.26 16.60 14.52
C LYS A 248 8.20 15.48 15.56
N VAL A 249 8.35 14.23 15.13
CA VAL A 249 8.24 13.02 15.95
C VAL A 249 9.53 12.73 16.75
N ASP A 250 10.57 13.56 16.60
CA ASP A 250 11.79 13.65 17.43
C ASP A 250 12.67 12.40 17.54
N GLY A 251 12.45 11.40 16.69
CA GLY A 251 13.29 10.20 16.60
C GLY A 251 13.01 9.14 17.66
N LYS A 252 12.12 9.37 18.62
CA LYS A 252 11.84 8.42 19.72
C LYS A 252 10.62 7.54 19.48
N ARG A 253 9.64 8.06 18.75
CA ARG A 253 8.36 7.40 18.52
C ARG A 253 8.32 6.74 17.14
N PRO A 254 7.92 5.47 17.02
CA PRO A 254 7.92 4.76 15.74
C PRO A 254 7.04 5.43 14.68
N ILE A 255 7.57 5.59 13.47
CA ILE A 255 6.81 5.91 12.26
C ILE A 255 6.86 4.70 11.34
N ILE A 256 5.73 4.05 11.14
CA ILE A 256 5.55 2.88 10.29
C ILE A 256 4.97 3.34 8.96
N THR A 257 5.64 3.03 7.85
CA THR A 257 5.11 3.26 6.51
C THR A 257 4.71 1.94 5.88
N LEU A 258 3.44 1.81 5.49
CA LEU A 258 2.94 0.64 4.76
C LEU A 258 2.92 0.93 3.27
N ASN A 259 3.59 0.11 2.46
CA ASN A 259 3.54 0.18 1.00
C ASN A 259 3.85 1.58 0.44
N ALA A 260 4.83 2.26 1.04
CA ALA A 260 5.25 3.59 0.63
C ALA A 260 5.83 3.62 -0.79
N ARG A 261 5.43 4.62 -1.57
CA ARG A 261 6.00 4.95 -2.88
C ARG A 261 6.57 6.36 -2.84
N LEU A 262 7.68 6.50 -2.12
CA LEU A 262 8.37 7.77 -1.91
C LEU A 262 9.55 7.99 -2.86
N ASP A 263 9.76 7.10 -3.82
CA ASP A 263 10.74 7.30 -4.88
C ASP A 263 10.40 8.51 -5.74
N GLU A 264 11.40 9.02 -6.46
CA GLU A 264 11.19 10.15 -7.37
C GLU A 264 10.36 9.72 -8.58
N VAL A 265 9.28 10.47 -8.83
CA VAL A 265 8.50 10.32 -10.05
C VAL A 265 9.04 11.30 -11.09
N PRO A 266 9.61 10.84 -12.22
CA PRO A 266 10.09 11.72 -13.27
C PRO A 266 8.91 12.50 -13.88
N SER A 267 9.15 13.77 -14.24
CA SER A 267 8.15 14.54 -14.98
C SER A 267 7.96 13.99 -16.40
N HIS A 268 6.89 14.42 -17.09
CA HIS A 268 6.57 13.99 -18.45
C HIS A 268 7.70 14.30 -19.47
N SER A 269 8.55 15.28 -19.18
CA SER A 269 9.74 15.64 -19.96
C SER A 269 11.01 14.92 -19.49
N GLY A 270 10.90 13.93 -18.61
CA GLY A 270 12.03 13.18 -18.05
C GLY A 270 12.91 13.98 -17.07
N VAL A 271 12.54 15.24 -16.79
CA VAL A 271 13.27 16.10 -15.87
C VAL A 271 12.87 15.76 -14.44
N MET A 272 13.86 15.41 -13.62
CA MET A 272 13.69 15.15 -12.19
C MET A 272 13.85 16.47 -11.40
N GLN A 273 13.14 16.60 -10.28
CA GLN A 273 13.29 17.78 -9.43
C GLN A 273 14.68 17.80 -8.78
N VAL A 274 15.51 18.80 -9.11
CA VAL A 274 16.93 18.85 -8.68
C VAL A 274 17.07 19.39 -7.25
N GLN A 275 16.24 20.36 -6.86
CA GLN A 275 16.30 20.95 -5.52
C GLN A 275 15.78 19.97 -4.47
N GLY A 276 16.47 19.83 -3.34
CA GLY A 276 16.08 18.92 -2.24
C GLY A 276 16.22 17.42 -2.56
N ARG A 277 16.65 17.06 -3.77
CA ARG A 277 16.75 15.68 -4.25
C ARG A 277 17.55 14.77 -3.34
N LYS A 278 18.73 15.24 -2.94
CA LYS A 278 19.61 14.47 -2.06
C LYS A 278 18.94 14.21 -0.71
N GLU A 279 18.37 15.23 -0.07
CA GLU A 279 17.65 15.09 1.21
C GLU A 279 16.49 14.09 1.10
N ARG A 280 15.71 14.14 0.01
CA ARG A 280 14.64 13.18 -0.26
C ARG A 280 15.14 11.75 -0.42
N LEU A 281 16.17 11.53 -1.23
CA LEU A 281 16.74 10.20 -1.44
C LEU A 281 17.37 9.64 -0.16
N ASP A 282 18.07 10.49 0.59
CA ASP A 282 18.68 10.11 1.87
C ASP A 282 17.60 9.79 2.91
N PHE A 283 16.48 10.53 2.93
CA PHE A 283 15.33 10.23 3.78
C PHE A 283 14.68 8.88 3.44
N VAL A 284 14.42 8.58 2.16
CA VAL A 284 13.86 7.27 1.75
C VAL A 284 14.78 6.13 2.15
N LYS A 285 16.10 6.30 1.99
CA LYS A 285 17.11 5.30 2.40
C LYS A 285 17.26 5.14 3.91
N SER A 286 16.83 6.14 4.70
CA SER A 286 16.96 6.10 6.16
C SER A 286 15.98 5.13 6.84
N PHE A 287 14.91 4.71 6.14
CA PHE A 287 13.94 3.78 6.70
C PHE A 287 14.57 2.40 6.94
N TYR A 288 14.33 1.86 8.12
CA TYR A 288 14.62 0.46 8.42
C TYR A 288 13.52 -0.43 7.86
N VAL A 289 13.88 -1.35 6.96
CA VAL A 289 12.91 -2.32 6.40
C VAL A 289 12.64 -3.40 7.44
N ALA A 290 11.51 -3.29 8.16
CA ALA A 290 11.10 -4.29 9.14
C ALA A 290 10.40 -5.48 8.51
N SER A 291 9.65 -5.25 7.42
CA SER A 291 8.98 -6.31 6.69
C SER A 291 9.00 -6.04 5.20
N TYR A 292 9.37 -7.05 4.41
CA TYR A 292 9.38 -6.98 2.95
C TYR A 292 8.91 -8.32 2.39
N LEU A 293 7.87 -8.30 1.55
CA LEU A 293 7.41 -9.47 0.82
C LEU A 293 7.14 -9.07 -0.62
N ARG A 294 7.75 -9.75 -1.57
CA ARG A 294 7.57 -9.51 -3.00
C ARG A 294 7.59 -10.81 -3.78
N CYS A 295 6.59 -11.01 -4.62
CA CYS A 295 6.61 -12.08 -5.61
C CYS A 295 7.63 -11.78 -6.73
N LEU A 296 8.39 -12.79 -7.10
CA LEU A 296 9.39 -12.73 -8.16
C LEU A 296 8.82 -13.35 -9.44
N TYR A 297 8.98 -12.63 -10.55
CA TYR A 297 8.49 -13.02 -11.86
C TYR A 297 9.60 -12.89 -12.92
N PRO A 298 9.46 -13.55 -14.08
CA PRO A 298 10.32 -13.29 -15.23
C PRO A 298 10.20 -11.83 -15.67
N ILE A 299 11.30 -11.28 -16.20
CA ILE A 299 11.33 -9.89 -16.67
C ILE A 299 10.21 -9.65 -17.69
N GLY A 300 9.43 -8.58 -17.47
CA GLY A 300 8.34 -8.17 -18.35
C GLY A 300 7.06 -8.99 -18.24
N ARG A 301 6.95 -9.90 -17.25
CA ARG A 301 5.74 -10.70 -17.02
C ARG A 301 5.41 -10.73 -15.53
N ASN A 302 4.13 -10.95 -15.22
CA ASN A 302 3.63 -11.19 -13.86
C ASN A 302 3.21 -12.66 -13.64
N PHE A 303 3.62 -13.54 -14.56
CA PHE A 303 3.36 -14.98 -14.53
C PHE A 303 4.35 -15.72 -15.45
N PRO A 304 4.76 -16.97 -15.14
CA PRO A 304 4.50 -17.71 -13.91
C PRO A 304 5.27 -17.18 -12.69
N LEU A 305 4.86 -17.56 -11.48
CA LEU A 305 5.60 -17.27 -10.25
C LEU A 305 6.95 -17.99 -10.28
N VAL A 306 8.04 -17.23 -10.13
CA VAL A 306 9.41 -17.77 -10.05
C VAL A 306 9.83 -17.99 -8.61
N GLY A 307 9.31 -17.20 -7.67
CA GLY A 307 9.72 -17.27 -6.27
C GLY A 307 9.23 -16.08 -5.48
N ALA A 308 9.83 -15.87 -4.31
CA ALA A 308 9.53 -14.75 -3.43
C ALA A 308 10.81 -14.19 -2.80
N LEU A 309 10.85 -12.87 -2.63
CA LEU A 309 11.80 -12.19 -1.76
C LEU A 309 11.06 -11.83 -0.47
N ARG A 310 11.55 -12.35 0.65
CA ARG A 310 10.93 -12.19 1.97
C ARG A 310 11.94 -11.64 2.97
N ARG A 311 11.44 -10.86 3.91
CA ARG A 311 12.14 -10.42 5.11
C ARG A 311 11.11 -10.07 6.17
N HIS A 312 11.29 -10.59 7.38
CA HIS A 312 10.57 -10.15 8.57
C HIS A 312 11.56 -9.95 9.71
N TYR A 313 11.48 -8.82 10.40
CA TYR A 313 12.28 -8.52 11.58
C TYR A 313 12.01 -9.55 12.69
N PRO A 314 13.04 -10.05 13.41
CA PRO A 314 14.48 -9.74 13.31
C PRO A 314 15.28 -10.63 12.34
N GLY A 315 14.61 -11.43 11.50
CA GLY A 315 15.22 -12.36 10.55
C GLY A 315 16.07 -11.69 9.46
N LYS A 316 16.54 -12.47 8.49
CA LYS A 316 17.38 -12.00 7.37
C LYS A 316 16.54 -11.71 6.12
N TRP A 317 17.19 -11.25 5.05
CA TRP A 317 16.60 -11.27 3.72
C TRP A 317 16.71 -12.67 3.14
N GLU A 318 15.60 -13.21 2.67
CA GLU A 318 15.47 -14.58 2.18
C GLU A 318 15.00 -14.55 0.73
N VAL A 319 15.70 -15.28 -0.14
CA VAL A 319 15.27 -15.51 -1.52
C VAL A 319 14.79 -16.95 -1.62
N TRP A 320 13.52 -17.10 -2.01
CA TRP A 320 12.86 -18.38 -2.15
C TRP A 320 12.56 -18.65 -3.62
N LEU A 321 12.88 -19.84 -4.09
CA LEU A 321 12.57 -20.32 -5.43
C LEU A 321 11.30 -21.14 -5.39
N HIS A 322 10.33 -20.76 -6.22
CA HIS A 322 9.12 -21.53 -6.45
C HIS A 322 9.36 -22.55 -7.57
N LYS A 323 9.10 -23.83 -7.29
CA LYS A 323 9.14 -24.91 -8.27
C LYS A 323 7.73 -25.42 -8.50
N GLN A 324 7.27 -25.26 -9.74
CA GLN A 324 6.06 -25.90 -10.23
C GLN A 324 6.47 -27.28 -10.77
N THR A 325 6.10 -28.35 -10.08
CA THR A 325 6.34 -29.71 -10.59
C THR A 325 5.28 -30.09 -11.64
N GLU A 326 5.62 -31.03 -12.52
CA GLU A 326 4.74 -31.50 -13.61
C GLU A 326 3.53 -32.31 -13.13
N LYS A 327 3.51 -32.73 -11.86
CA LYS A 327 2.34 -33.34 -11.25
C LYS A 327 1.50 -32.22 -10.64
N ASP A 328 0.30 -32.01 -11.19
CA ASP A 328 -0.70 -31.09 -10.65
C ASP A 328 -0.78 -31.22 -9.12
N GLY A 329 -0.32 -30.19 -8.40
CA GLY A 329 -0.53 -30.05 -6.95
C GLY A 329 0.69 -30.13 -6.03
N ASP A 330 1.90 -30.42 -6.53
CA ASP A 330 3.14 -30.44 -5.73
C ASP A 330 3.94 -29.15 -5.98
N GLU A 331 3.44 -28.04 -5.44
CA GLU A 331 4.20 -26.78 -5.36
C GLU A 331 5.27 -26.93 -4.28
N ASP A 332 6.49 -26.44 -4.54
CA ASP A 332 7.57 -26.42 -3.56
C ASP A 332 8.22 -25.03 -3.53
N PHE A 333 8.50 -24.55 -2.32
CA PHE A 333 9.27 -23.33 -2.08
C PHE A 333 10.55 -23.69 -1.38
N ARG A 334 11.67 -23.46 -2.07
CA ARG A 334 13.01 -23.72 -1.53
C ARG A 334 13.74 -22.43 -1.24
N LEU A 335 14.29 -22.32 -0.02
CA LEU A 335 15.22 -21.24 0.32
C LEU A 335 16.53 -21.41 -0.48
N ILE A 336 16.89 -20.41 -1.28
CA ILE A 336 18.08 -20.45 -2.16
C ILE A 336 19.13 -19.41 -1.79
N GLY A 337 18.83 -18.51 -0.86
CA GLY A 337 19.81 -17.54 -0.38
C GLY A 337 19.31 -16.76 0.83
N GLU A 338 20.24 -16.45 1.73
CA GLU A 338 20.06 -15.55 2.85
C GLU A 338 21.06 -14.39 2.75
N PHE A 339 20.61 -13.19 3.04
CA PHE A 339 21.42 -11.97 2.94
C PHE A 339 21.19 -11.09 4.17
N ASP A 340 22.25 -10.46 4.66
CA ASP A 340 22.16 -9.52 5.78
C ASP A 340 21.51 -8.19 5.33
N ASP A 341 21.78 -7.77 4.09
CA ASP A 341 21.22 -6.59 3.44
C ASP A 341 20.29 -6.97 2.27
N MET A 342 19.52 -5.99 1.79
CA MET A 342 18.59 -6.20 0.67
C MET A 342 19.35 -6.68 -0.57
N PRO A 343 19.07 -7.89 -1.09
CA PRO A 343 19.81 -8.42 -2.22
C PRO A 343 19.48 -7.64 -3.50
N THR A 344 20.52 -7.37 -4.29
CA THR A 344 20.38 -6.75 -5.60
C THR A 344 19.72 -7.70 -6.60
N SER A 345 19.14 -7.16 -7.68
CA SER A 345 18.58 -7.97 -8.77
C SER A 345 19.60 -8.95 -9.36
N GLY A 346 20.90 -8.59 -9.38
CA GLY A 346 21.98 -9.47 -9.81
C GLY A 346 22.17 -10.66 -8.87
N GLN A 347 22.29 -10.40 -7.56
CA GLN A 347 22.42 -11.46 -6.55
C GLN A 347 21.24 -12.42 -6.54
N ILE A 348 20.01 -11.91 -6.65
CA ILE A 348 18.80 -12.73 -6.78
C ILE A 348 18.89 -13.60 -8.05
N GLY A 349 19.21 -12.98 -9.19
CA GLY A 349 19.32 -13.68 -10.47
C GLY A 349 20.38 -14.78 -10.45
N ASP A 350 21.52 -14.53 -9.82
CA ASP A 350 22.61 -15.50 -9.73
C ASP A 350 22.27 -16.66 -8.77
N ALA A 351 21.62 -16.39 -7.62
CA ALA A 351 21.11 -17.44 -6.74
C ALA A 351 20.13 -18.37 -7.46
N ILE A 352 19.20 -17.81 -8.25
CA ILE A 352 18.24 -18.58 -9.04
C ILE A 352 18.96 -19.43 -10.11
N LYS A 353 19.95 -18.88 -10.81
CA LYS A 353 20.73 -19.63 -11.83
C LYS A 353 21.48 -20.81 -11.20
N VAL A 354 22.13 -20.60 -10.07
CA VAL A 354 22.87 -21.64 -9.35
C VAL A 354 21.94 -22.79 -8.96
N GLU A 355 20.76 -22.47 -8.39
CA GLU A 355 19.83 -23.52 -7.98
C GLU A 355 19.21 -24.27 -9.17
N ARG A 356 18.91 -23.56 -10.26
CA ARG A 356 18.44 -24.21 -11.50
C ARG A 356 19.50 -25.15 -12.07
N PHE A 357 20.76 -24.75 -12.07
CA PHE A 357 21.87 -25.60 -12.52
C PHE A 357 22.01 -26.86 -11.64
N ARG A 358 21.92 -26.72 -10.31
CA ARG A 358 21.94 -27.86 -9.36
C ARG A 358 20.77 -28.81 -9.54
N SER A 359 19.63 -28.29 -9.99
CA SER A 359 18.41 -29.06 -10.19
C SER A 359 18.33 -29.72 -11.58
N SER A 360 19.24 -29.40 -12.51
CA SER A 360 19.28 -30.02 -13.83
C SER A 360 19.73 -31.48 -13.72
N PRO A 361 19.06 -32.43 -14.40
CA PRO A 361 19.55 -33.80 -14.48
C PRO A 361 20.94 -33.80 -15.12
N ALA A 362 21.84 -34.66 -14.60
CA ALA A 362 23.15 -34.86 -15.21
C ALA A 362 22.98 -35.20 -16.70
N PRO A 363 23.83 -34.69 -17.62
CA PRO A 363 23.72 -35.02 -19.03
C PRO A 363 23.78 -36.54 -19.19
N GLU A 364 22.70 -37.13 -19.70
CA GLU A 364 22.70 -38.55 -20.06
C GLU A 364 23.80 -38.78 -21.11
N GLY A 365 24.86 -39.48 -20.72
CA GLY A 365 25.94 -39.87 -21.64
C GLY A 365 27.37 -39.46 -21.25
N LEU A 366 27.62 -38.79 -20.13
CA LEU A 366 29.00 -38.58 -19.65
C LEU A 366 29.44 -39.71 -18.71
N PRO A 367 30.57 -40.40 -18.98
CA PRO A 367 31.09 -41.43 -18.08
C PRO A 367 31.42 -40.81 -16.73
N ALA A 368 31.13 -41.54 -15.64
CA ALA A 368 31.25 -41.09 -14.25
C ALA A 368 32.64 -40.53 -13.84
N SER A 369 33.68 -40.76 -14.64
CA SER A 369 35.02 -40.21 -14.48
C SER A 369 35.16 -38.73 -14.92
N PHE A 370 34.23 -38.20 -15.71
CA PHE A 370 34.27 -36.81 -16.20
C PHE A 370 33.57 -35.80 -15.26
N SER A 371 32.59 -36.24 -14.46
CA SER A 371 31.83 -35.33 -13.58
C SER A 371 32.64 -34.85 -12.37
N LEU A 372 33.52 -35.68 -11.81
CA LEU A 372 34.40 -35.28 -10.70
C LEU A 372 35.47 -34.27 -11.12
N GLY A 373 36.03 -34.43 -12.32
CA GLY A 373 37.10 -33.55 -12.82
C GLY A 373 36.63 -32.12 -13.12
N ILE A 374 35.43 -31.99 -13.70
CA ILE A 374 34.85 -30.68 -14.02
C ILE A 374 34.38 -29.96 -12.73
N MET A 375 33.78 -30.69 -11.78
CA MET A 375 33.39 -30.13 -10.48
C MET A 375 34.60 -29.62 -9.69
N ALA A 376 35.70 -30.38 -9.64
CA ALA A 376 36.92 -29.94 -8.97
C ALA A 376 37.56 -28.72 -9.68
N ALA A 377 37.62 -28.72 -11.02
CA ALA A 377 38.20 -27.62 -11.79
C ALA A 377 37.36 -26.33 -11.68
N MET A 378 36.03 -26.42 -11.67
CA MET A 378 35.16 -25.26 -11.54
C MET A 378 35.10 -24.69 -10.14
N VAL A 379 35.16 -25.53 -9.09
CA VAL A 379 35.28 -25.04 -7.70
C VAL A 379 36.60 -24.31 -7.49
N VAL A 380 37.70 -24.82 -8.07
CA VAL A 380 39.02 -24.15 -8.02
C VAL A 380 39.00 -22.85 -8.82
N LEU A 381 38.37 -22.83 -10.00
CA LEU A 381 38.25 -21.61 -10.82
C LEU A 381 37.37 -20.55 -10.14
N PHE A 382 36.27 -20.96 -9.50
CA PHE A 382 35.39 -20.07 -8.75
C PHE A 382 36.04 -19.52 -7.47
N TRP A 383 36.92 -20.29 -6.83
CA TRP A 383 37.74 -19.84 -5.71
C TRP A 383 38.84 -18.86 -6.14
N LEU A 384 39.44 -19.06 -7.33
CA LEU A 384 40.46 -18.17 -7.91
C LEU A 384 39.89 -16.83 -8.41
N ILE A 385 38.63 -16.79 -8.83
CA ILE A 385 37.97 -15.57 -9.34
C ILE A 385 37.45 -14.68 -8.20
N ASN A 386 37.15 -15.26 -7.03
CA ASN A 386 36.63 -14.52 -5.86
C ASN A 386 37.72 -14.14 -4.83
N ARG A 387 38.98 -14.09 -5.26
CA ARG A 387 40.12 -13.52 -4.54
C ARG A 387 40.60 -12.28 -5.27
#